data_AF-A0A3S2XUM1-F1
#
_entry.id   AF-A0A3S2XUM1-F1
#
_cell.length_a   1.000
_cell.length_b   1.000
_cell.length_c   1.000
_cell.angle_alpha   90.00
_cell.angle_beta   90.00
_cell.angle_gamma   90.00
#
_symmetry.space_group_name_H-M   'P 1'
#
loop_
_entity.id
_entity.type
_entity.pdbx_description
1 polymer ?
#
loop_
_entity_poly.entity_id
_entity_poly.type
_entity_poly.pdbx_seq_one_letter_code
_entity_poly.pdbx_strand_id
1 'polypeptide(L)'
;MTRPYERNPRYAAVDGTVVCGWGAAAKTVPPGPAVLALDGPAALNWADAAAGLAAALSDRGIPVQSVDLREYEADWDTLLKRTGDSSGPESDPYYLPLAQNSLADVYRELPQAERPREGLLIVYGPGAALVEHDVLWYADLPKRYAEAAVAAGELPLGVNLGRHREPGDLRRLFYADWPMTDAHRDALACRIDRWLDLQDPEAPASVDGETMRATLAALAAGPVRSRPYFNSTPWGGQWAARELGFEPQKGNTALGYELIAPEAGVLIGDGPQAEVELPFQLLCVLHPVEFLGAAVHEEYGTSFPIRYDYLDTVEGDHLSLHLHPRAEYMRTCFGWPYTQHETYYVTANSGDDPRIYLGLQQDADIDLMRKQVEAAMERGEEMGVERFVQIHPSQEGQLYMIPAGTPHASGTGNLVLEVSATPYLYSLRFYDWLRKDAQGNSRPLPYDHGFANLDSRRQGEDVIRDLIQDPRTLREGPGWREEVLGALPEMFYEVRRLVIDPAAADAEPAEDDTEGRFHILNVSSGDGVVIETSDGQSHELVFAETLTVPAAVGAYRLRPLGKRPVHVVKSLVR
;
A
#
# COMPACT_ATOMS: atom_id res chain seq x y z
N MET A 1 12.36 -26.21 14.38
CA MET A 1 11.27 -25.25 14.66
C MET A 1 11.42 -24.17 13.62
N THR A 2 10.35 -23.86 12.89
CA THR A 2 10.34 -22.72 11.96
C THR A 2 10.41 -21.42 12.74
N ARG A 3 10.97 -20.39 12.12
CA ARG A 3 10.98 -19.04 12.70
C ARG A 3 9.54 -18.51 12.81
N PRO A 4 9.24 -17.63 13.78
CA PRO A 4 7.97 -16.91 13.80
C PRO A 4 7.87 -15.96 12.60
N TYR A 5 6.66 -15.43 12.39
CA TYR A 5 6.40 -14.36 11.45
C TYR A 5 7.35 -13.16 11.72
N GLU A 6 8.03 -12.70 10.68
CA GLU A 6 8.94 -11.56 10.74
C GLU A 6 8.18 -10.28 10.36
N ARG A 7 8.05 -9.37 11.33
CA ARG A 7 7.31 -8.10 11.23
C ARG A 7 8.15 -6.98 10.63
N ASN A 8 9.48 -7.10 10.67
CA ASN A 8 10.40 -6.11 10.16
C ASN A 8 11.46 -6.80 9.29
N PRO A 9 11.06 -7.40 8.14
CA PRO A 9 12.01 -7.97 7.20
C PRO A 9 12.99 -6.88 6.75
N ARG A 10 14.29 -7.17 6.82
CA ARG A 10 15.37 -6.20 6.64
C ARG A 10 16.43 -6.72 5.71
N TYR A 11 16.99 -5.81 4.92
CA TYR A 11 18.03 -6.08 3.95
C TYR A 11 19.29 -5.28 4.28
N ALA A 12 20.46 -5.86 4.04
CA ALA A 12 21.72 -5.14 4.19
C ALA A 12 21.86 -4.08 3.08
N ALA A 13 22.51 -2.96 3.41
CA ALA A 13 22.91 -1.98 2.42
C ALA A 13 24.02 -2.56 1.51
N VAL A 14 23.96 -2.24 0.21
CA VAL A 14 24.96 -2.64 -0.79
C VAL A 14 25.97 -1.53 -1.00
N ASP A 15 27.26 -1.86 -0.97
CA ASP A 15 28.40 -0.95 -1.20
C ASP A 15 28.55 0.23 -0.23
N GLY A 16 27.75 0.28 0.84
CA GLY A 16 27.80 1.32 1.86
C GLY A 16 27.14 0.90 3.17
N THR A 17 26.67 1.87 3.95
CA THR A 17 26.05 1.62 5.26
C THR A 17 25.00 2.68 5.59
N VAL A 18 24.08 2.33 6.48
CA VAL A 18 23.15 3.29 7.08
C VAL A 18 23.86 4.00 8.24
N VAL A 19 23.73 5.32 8.31
CA VAL A 19 24.28 6.14 9.39
C VAL A 19 23.18 6.82 10.17
N CYS A 20 23.35 6.96 11.49
CA CYS A 20 22.36 7.56 12.37
C CYS A 20 22.82 8.90 12.95
N GLY A 21 21.88 9.83 13.03
CA GLY A 21 22.06 11.17 13.60
C GLY A 21 22.54 12.20 12.59
N TRP A 22 22.07 13.44 12.79
CA TRP A 22 22.40 14.60 11.95
C TRP A 22 23.91 14.80 11.78
N GLY A 23 24.70 14.63 12.85
CA GLY A 23 26.15 14.77 12.81
C GLY A 23 26.85 13.77 11.89
N ALA A 24 26.33 12.54 11.77
CA ALA A 24 26.89 11.54 10.86
C ALA A 24 26.52 11.85 9.41
N ALA A 25 25.25 12.15 9.15
CA ALA A 25 24.77 12.55 7.82
C ALA A 25 25.52 13.79 7.30
N ALA A 26 25.66 14.81 8.16
CA ALA A 26 26.29 16.08 7.82
C ALA A 26 27.72 15.92 7.29
N LYS A 27 28.49 14.91 7.71
CA LYS A 27 29.87 14.68 7.25
C LYS A 27 30.02 14.63 5.72
N THR A 28 28.97 14.21 5.02
CA THR A 28 28.95 14.10 3.55
C THR A 28 28.59 15.39 2.82
N VAL A 29 28.12 16.41 3.54
CA VAL A 29 27.80 17.72 2.97
C VAL A 29 29.10 18.50 2.71
N PRO A 30 29.27 19.09 1.50
CA PRO A 30 30.41 19.94 1.19
C PRO A 30 30.47 21.17 2.12
N PRO A 31 31.66 21.69 2.45
CA PRO A 31 31.81 22.84 3.33
C PRO A 31 31.33 24.17 2.71
N GLY A 32 30.93 24.17 1.44
CA GLY A 32 30.45 25.33 0.69
C GLY A 32 31.52 26.05 -0.15
N PRO A 33 31.15 27.13 -0.87
CA PRO A 33 29.80 27.68 -0.99
C PRO A 33 28.86 26.79 -1.81
N ALA A 34 27.69 26.42 -1.28
CA ALA A 34 26.71 25.58 -1.98
C ALA A 34 25.27 25.79 -1.50
N VAL A 35 24.30 25.37 -2.31
CA VAL A 35 22.87 25.29 -1.95
C VAL A 35 22.48 23.82 -1.75
N LEU A 36 21.91 23.49 -0.59
CA LEU A 36 21.37 22.18 -0.27
C LEU A 36 19.84 22.25 -0.29
N ALA A 37 19.20 21.46 -1.14
CA ALA A 37 17.76 21.23 -1.10
C ALA A 37 17.47 20.04 -0.17
N LEU A 38 16.65 20.28 0.86
CA LEU A 38 16.10 19.25 1.75
C LEU A 38 14.61 19.09 1.42
N ASP A 39 14.30 18.18 0.49
CA ASP A 39 12.96 17.93 -0.05
C ASP A 39 12.27 16.77 0.69
N GLY A 40 10.96 16.60 0.52
CA GLY A 40 10.17 15.59 1.23
C GLY A 40 8.66 15.83 1.17
N PRO A 41 7.86 15.01 1.87
CA PRO A 41 6.42 15.19 1.95
C PRO A 41 6.01 16.35 2.86
N ALA A 42 4.73 16.74 2.80
CA ALA A 42 4.17 17.76 3.71
C ALA A 42 4.25 17.33 5.19
N ALA A 43 4.07 16.03 5.45
CA ALA A 43 3.93 15.44 6.78
C ALA A 43 5.28 15.25 7.50
N LEU A 44 5.98 16.35 7.75
CA LEU A 44 7.23 16.39 8.50
C LEU A 44 7.27 17.62 9.40
N ASN A 45 7.94 17.50 10.54
CA ASN A 45 8.33 18.67 11.32
C ASN A 45 9.55 19.34 10.67
N TRP A 46 9.29 20.07 9.59
CA TRP A 46 10.30 20.73 8.78
C TRP A 46 11.19 21.72 9.53
N ALA A 47 10.63 22.44 10.51
CA ALA A 47 11.41 23.37 11.32
C ALA A 47 12.47 22.64 12.15
N ASP A 48 12.10 21.53 12.80
CA ASP A 48 13.01 20.73 13.61
C ASP A 48 14.02 19.98 12.75
N ALA A 49 13.60 19.43 11.60
CA ALA A 49 14.50 18.77 10.66
C ALA A 49 15.58 19.72 10.12
N ALA A 50 15.17 20.92 9.69
CA ALA A 50 16.11 21.95 9.21
C ALA A 50 17.04 22.45 10.34
N ALA A 51 16.50 22.63 11.56
CA ALA A 51 17.30 23.04 12.72
C ALA A 51 18.32 21.97 13.12
N GLY A 52 17.95 20.69 13.13
CA GLY A 52 18.83 19.57 13.43
C GLY A 52 20.01 19.48 12.45
N LEU A 53 19.74 19.60 11.15
CA LEU A 53 20.78 19.65 10.13
C LEU A 53 21.67 20.90 10.27
N ALA A 54 21.07 22.08 10.47
CA ALA A 54 21.81 23.34 10.62
C ALA A 54 22.74 23.32 11.85
N ALA A 55 22.29 22.74 12.97
CA ALA A 55 23.11 22.56 14.16
C ALA A 55 24.30 21.63 13.89
N ALA A 56 24.07 20.48 13.27
CA ALA A 56 25.14 19.52 12.92
C ALA A 56 26.19 20.10 11.95
N LEU A 57 25.77 20.98 11.03
CA LEU A 57 26.69 21.69 10.13
C LEU A 57 27.45 22.80 10.85
N SER A 58 26.79 23.53 11.76
CA SER A 58 27.41 24.57 12.58
C SER A 58 28.48 23.99 13.52
N ASP A 59 28.25 22.80 14.08
CA ASP A 59 29.24 22.07 14.89
C ASP A 59 30.50 21.68 14.09
N ARG A 60 30.38 21.58 12.77
CA ARG A 60 31.51 21.39 11.84
C ARG A 60 32.17 22.72 11.42
N GLY A 61 31.72 23.85 11.96
CA GLY A 61 32.21 25.18 11.61
C GLY A 61 31.74 25.69 10.25
N ILE A 62 30.67 25.12 9.69
CA ILE A 62 30.10 25.54 8.41
C ILE A 62 29.00 26.58 8.69
N PRO A 63 29.11 27.82 8.20
CA PRO A 63 28.02 28.80 8.30
C PRO A 63 26.79 28.31 7.54
N VAL A 64 25.61 28.46 8.14
CA VAL A 64 24.34 28.01 7.55
C VAL A 64 23.34 29.15 7.49
N GLN A 65 22.73 29.33 6.32
CA GLN A 65 21.52 30.09 6.09
C GLN A 65 20.39 29.12 5.75
N SER A 66 19.14 29.47 6.03
CA SER A 66 18.00 28.63 5.70
C SER A 66 16.85 29.42 5.09
N VAL A 67 16.12 28.77 4.19
CA VAL A 67 14.90 29.26 3.55
C VAL A 67 13.84 28.17 3.66
N ASP A 68 12.73 28.51 4.32
CA ASP A 68 11.54 27.67 4.38
C ASP A 68 10.71 27.87 3.11
N LEU A 69 10.66 26.85 2.26
CA LEU A 69 9.93 26.94 1.00
C LEU A 69 8.41 27.06 1.22
N ARG A 70 7.91 26.64 2.39
CA ARG A 70 6.47 26.69 2.72
C ARG A 70 5.96 28.13 2.88
N GLU A 71 6.84 29.10 3.12
CA GLU A 71 6.47 30.52 3.16
C GLU A 71 6.15 31.11 1.77
N TYR A 72 6.44 30.37 0.70
CA TYR A 72 6.21 30.76 -0.69
C TYR A 72 4.97 30.07 -1.31
N GLU A 73 4.25 29.27 -0.53
CA GLU A 73 3.01 28.61 -0.96
C GLU A 73 1.95 29.65 -1.41
N ALA A 74 1.15 29.27 -2.41
CA ALA A 74 -0.01 30.06 -2.81
C ALA A 74 -1.04 30.11 -1.67
N ASP A 75 -1.93 31.11 -1.68
CA ASP A 75 -3.06 31.10 -0.75
C ASP A 75 -3.97 29.89 -1.01
N TRP A 76 -4.66 29.45 0.04
CA TRP A 76 -5.46 28.22 0.02
C TRP A 76 -6.50 28.18 -1.10
N ASP A 77 -7.23 29.27 -1.31
CA ASP A 77 -8.26 29.35 -2.36
C ASP A 77 -7.67 29.21 -3.76
N THR A 78 -6.50 29.83 -3.99
CA THR A 78 -5.75 29.66 -5.24
C THR A 78 -5.30 28.21 -5.41
N LEU A 79 -4.77 27.58 -4.36
CA LEU A 79 -4.31 26.20 -4.41
C LEU A 79 -5.43 25.21 -4.74
N LEU A 80 -6.57 25.34 -4.05
CA LEU A 80 -7.76 24.52 -4.31
C LEU A 80 -8.19 24.60 -5.77
N LYS A 81 -8.23 25.81 -6.34
CA LYS A 81 -8.57 26.01 -7.76
C LYS A 81 -7.56 25.37 -8.71
N ARG A 82 -6.25 25.51 -8.42
CA ARG A 82 -5.18 24.93 -9.26
C ARG A 82 -5.19 23.41 -9.25
N THR A 83 -5.53 22.81 -8.10
CA THR A 83 -5.53 21.35 -7.89
C THR A 83 -6.90 20.70 -8.15
N GLY A 84 -7.87 21.45 -8.66
CA GLY A 84 -9.20 20.93 -8.98
C GLY A 84 -10.06 20.56 -7.76
N ASP A 85 -9.62 20.92 -6.55
CA ASP A 85 -10.29 20.67 -5.27
C ASP A 85 -11.22 21.85 -4.94
N SER A 86 -12.09 22.21 -5.89
CA SER A 86 -13.02 23.32 -5.70
C SER A 86 -14.14 22.92 -4.73
N SER A 87 -14.36 23.73 -3.69
CA SER A 87 -15.49 23.58 -2.78
C SER A 87 -16.78 24.15 -3.40
N GLY A 88 -17.87 23.39 -3.35
CA GLY A 88 -19.17 23.84 -3.85
C GLY A 88 -20.27 22.78 -3.69
N PRO A 89 -21.55 23.12 -3.94
CA PRO A 89 -22.66 22.17 -3.81
C PRO A 89 -22.55 20.95 -4.73
N GLU A 90 -21.80 21.07 -5.83
CA GLU A 90 -21.58 20.00 -6.82
C GLU A 90 -20.27 19.23 -6.58
N SER A 91 -19.46 19.59 -5.58
CA SER A 91 -18.22 18.89 -5.29
C SER A 91 -18.48 17.54 -4.62
N ASP A 92 -17.83 16.48 -5.10
CA ASP A 92 -17.87 15.17 -4.47
C ASP A 92 -17.30 15.26 -3.04
N PRO A 93 -18.08 14.95 -1.99
CA PRO A 93 -17.63 15.07 -0.61
C PRO A 93 -16.69 13.93 -0.19
N TYR A 94 -16.59 12.86 -0.97
CA TYR A 94 -15.86 11.64 -0.63
C TYR A 94 -14.53 11.54 -1.37
N TYR A 95 -14.52 11.92 -2.65
CA TYR A 95 -13.43 11.67 -3.57
C TYR A 95 -12.99 12.94 -4.30
N LEU A 96 -11.73 12.95 -4.73
CA LEU A 96 -11.26 13.82 -5.80
C LEU A 96 -10.70 12.94 -6.91
N PRO A 97 -10.73 13.40 -8.18
CA PRO A 97 -9.85 12.83 -9.19
C PRO A 97 -8.40 12.89 -8.71
N LEU A 98 -7.59 11.88 -9.02
CA LEU A 98 -6.16 11.95 -8.73
C LEU A 98 -5.55 13.21 -9.34
N ALA A 99 -4.83 13.97 -8.52
CA ALA A 99 -4.11 15.12 -9.01
C ALA A 99 -3.05 14.72 -10.03
N GLN A 100 -3.03 15.47 -11.13
CA GLN A 100 -2.00 15.39 -12.18
C GLN A 100 -1.09 16.62 -12.18
N ASN A 101 -1.27 17.51 -11.20
CA ASN A 101 -0.53 18.75 -11.03
C ASN A 101 0.92 18.48 -10.67
N SER A 102 1.80 19.39 -11.10
CA SER A 102 3.16 19.41 -10.58
C SER A 102 3.16 19.99 -9.16
N LEU A 103 4.10 19.56 -8.33
CA LEU A 103 4.30 20.16 -7.02
C LEU A 103 4.61 21.67 -7.11
N ALA A 104 5.12 22.15 -8.25
CA ALA A 104 5.31 23.57 -8.52
C ALA A 104 4.00 24.40 -8.46
N ASP A 105 2.84 23.77 -8.74
CA ASP A 105 1.55 24.46 -8.72
C ASP A 105 1.13 24.87 -7.29
N VAL A 106 1.77 24.32 -6.26
CA VAL A 106 1.57 24.69 -4.85
C VAL A 106 2.07 26.11 -4.56
N TYR A 107 3.06 26.60 -5.29
CA TYR A 107 3.76 27.84 -4.97
C TYR A 107 3.20 29.06 -5.72
N ARG A 108 3.21 30.22 -5.05
CA ARG A 108 2.92 31.50 -5.72
C ARG A 108 4.08 31.87 -6.64
N GLU A 109 5.29 31.73 -6.12
CA GLU A 109 6.57 31.93 -6.79
C GLU A 109 7.61 31.06 -6.08
N LEU A 110 8.68 30.67 -6.79
CA LEU A 110 9.81 29.97 -6.17
C LEU A 110 10.89 31.00 -5.78
N PRO A 111 11.52 30.87 -4.61
CA PRO A 111 12.61 31.76 -4.22
C PRO A 111 13.82 31.60 -5.14
N GLN A 112 14.54 32.69 -5.38
CA GLN A 112 15.86 32.63 -5.98
C GLN A 112 16.89 32.26 -4.89
N ALA A 113 17.34 31.00 -4.87
CA ALA A 113 18.39 30.56 -3.96
C ALA A 113 19.76 31.06 -4.45
N GLU A 114 20.18 32.22 -3.94
CA GLU A 114 21.53 32.71 -4.19
C GLU A 114 22.56 31.88 -3.42
N ARG A 115 23.50 31.28 -4.15
CA ARG A 115 24.62 30.57 -3.52
C ARG A 115 25.37 31.53 -2.58
N PRO A 116 25.57 31.18 -1.30
CA PRO A 116 26.21 32.08 -0.34
C PRO A 116 27.68 32.30 -0.69
N ARG A 117 28.30 33.34 -0.13
CA ARG A 117 29.75 33.58 -0.30
C ARG A 117 30.61 32.55 0.44
N GLU A 118 30.13 32.12 1.60
CA GLU A 118 30.76 31.15 2.49
C GLU A 118 29.67 30.27 3.12
N GLY A 119 29.97 28.99 3.35
CA GLY A 119 29.03 28.07 3.98
C GLY A 119 27.90 27.59 3.06
N LEU A 120 26.72 27.35 3.62
CA LEU A 120 25.61 26.70 2.93
C LEU A 120 24.30 27.49 3.06
N LEU A 121 23.49 27.44 2.01
CA LEU A 121 22.08 27.78 2.05
C LEU A 121 21.28 26.48 2.04
N ILE A 122 20.47 26.24 3.08
CA ILE A 122 19.51 25.13 3.13
C ILE A 122 18.15 25.65 2.68
N VAL A 123 17.65 25.16 1.55
CA VAL A 123 16.24 25.33 1.16
C VAL A 123 15.51 24.07 1.60
N TYR A 124 14.49 24.19 2.44
CA TYR A 124 13.77 23.03 2.99
C TYR A 124 12.26 23.16 2.86
N GLY A 125 11.59 22.01 2.87
CA GLY A 125 10.14 21.90 2.70
C GLY A 125 9.81 21.04 1.49
N PRO A 126 8.52 20.68 1.31
CA PRO A 126 8.07 20.00 0.11
C PRO A 126 8.50 20.81 -1.11
N GLY A 127 9.00 20.16 -2.16
CA GLY A 127 9.39 20.84 -3.39
C GLY A 127 10.70 21.63 -3.32
N ALA A 128 11.51 21.51 -2.26
CA ALA A 128 12.81 22.19 -2.16
C ALA A 128 13.71 21.97 -3.39
N ALA A 129 13.62 20.80 -4.04
CA ALA A 129 14.35 20.46 -5.25
C ALA A 129 13.85 21.17 -6.53
N LEU A 130 12.75 21.93 -6.46
CA LEU A 130 12.29 22.82 -7.54
C LEU A 130 13.17 24.07 -7.65
N VAL A 131 13.89 24.42 -6.58
CA VAL A 131 14.85 25.52 -6.55
C VAL A 131 16.21 25.02 -7.05
N GLU A 132 16.98 25.86 -7.73
CA GLU A 132 18.34 25.50 -8.17
C GLU A 132 19.22 25.15 -6.96
N HIS A 133 19.86 23.97 -7.01
CA HIS A 133 20.63 23.42 -5.89
C HIS A 133 21.87 22.65 -6.37
N ASP A 134 22.82 22.49 -5.44
CA ASP A 134 24.08 21.75 -5.64
C ASP A 134 24.04 20.35 -5.02
N VAL A 135 23.25 20.19 -3.95
CA VAL A 135 23.09 18.94 -3.20
C VAL A 135 21.60 18.71 -2.94
N LEU A 136 21.12 17.49 -3.18
CA LEU A 136 19.75 17.08 -2.97
C LEU A 136 19.63 15.99 -1.92
N TRP A 137 19.04 16.34 -0.78
CA TRP A 137 18.65 15.39 0.25
C TRP A 137 17.14 15.24 0.26
N TYR A 138 16.65 14.01 0.42
CA TYR A 138 15.23 13.71 0.54
C TYR A 138 14.94 13.19 1.94
N ALA A 139 14.16 13.94 2.71
CA ALA A 139 13.65 13.55 4.01
C ALA A 139 12.28 12.91 3.86
N ASP A 140 12.14 11.70 4.41
CA ASP A 140 10.92 10.92 4.29
C ASP A 140 10.36 10.51 5.65
N LEU A 141 9.06 10.26 5.64
CA LEU A 141 8.33 9.62 6.71
C LEU A 141 7.26 8.74 6.06
N PRO A 142 7.18 7.44 6.40
CA PRO A 142 6.21 6.55 5.80
C PRO A 142 4.76 7.06 5.90
N LYS A 143 3.98 6.87 4.84
CA LYS A 143 2.63 7.44 4.68
C LYS A 143 1.67 7.16 5.85
N ARG A 144 1.79 6.00 6.50
CA ARG A 144 1.01 5.63 7.69
C ARG A 144 1.11 6.67 8.83
N TYR A 145 2.24 7.37 8.98
CA TYR A 145 2.38 8.43 9.98
C TYR A 145 1.65 9.71 9.57
N ALA A 146 1.71 10.05 8.28
CA ALA A 146 0.97 11.18 7.72
C ALA A 146 -0.54 10.97 7.84
N GLU A 147 -1.03 9.79 7.46
CA GLU A 147 -2.44 9.41 7.58
C GLU A 147 -2.90 9.50 9.04
N ALA A 148 -2.15 8.89 9.96
CA ALA A 148 -2.48 8.91 11.39
C ALA A 148 -2.51 10.34 11.96
N ALA A 149 -1.51 11.17 11.63
CA ALA A 149 -1.42 12.54 12.13
C ALA A 149 -2.55 13.43 11.55
N VAL A 150 -2.87 13.31 10.26
CA VAL A 150 -3.98 14.03 9.64
C VAL A 150 -5.31 13.59 10.24
N ALA A 151 -5.53 12.29 10.42
CA ALA A 151 -6.74 11.76 11.06
C ALA A 151 -6.91 12.24 12.51
N ALA A 152 -5.81 12.46 13.23
CA ALA A 152 -5.80 12.99 14.59
C ALA A 152 -5.82 14.53 14.67
N GLY A 153 -5.61 15.23 13.55
CA GLY A 153 -5.41 16.68 13.52
C GLY A 153 -4.16 17.15 14.27
N GLU A 154 -3.12 16.32 14.31
CA GLU A 154 -1.90 16.55 15.09
C GLU A 154 -0.91 17.44 14.34
N LEU A 155 -0.61 18.63 14.85
CA LEU A 155 0.40 19.52 14.25
C LEU A 155 1.79 19.27 14.87
N PRO A 156 2.88 19.41 14.08
CA PRO A 156 2.92 19.94 12.72
C PRO A 156 2.82 18.89 11.59
N LEU A 157 2.69 17.60 11.90
CA LEU A 157 2.73 16.52 10.89
C LEU A 157 1.43 16.40 10.08
N GLY A 158 0.28 16.53 10.75
CA GLY A 158 -1.06 16.33 10.22
C GLY A 158 -1.56 17.50 9.39
N VAL A 159 -0.84 17.84 8.32
CA VAL A 159 -1.10 18.97 7.43
C VAL A 159 -1.20 18.54 5.98
N ASN A 160 -1.83 19.38 5.16
CA ASN A 160 -1.80 19.27 3.70
C ASN A 160 -0.82 20.28 3.09
N LEU A 161 -0.40 20.05 1.84
CA LEU A 161 0.36 21.01 1.03
C LEU A 161 -0.38 22.35 0.97
N GLY A 162 0.33 23.47 1.13
CA GLY A 162 -0.28 24.82 1.14
C GLY A 162 -1.01 25.20 2.42
N ARG A 163 -1.00 24.33 3.45
CA ARG A 163 -1.69 24.56 4.72
C ARG A 163 -0.89 24.03 5.92
N HIS A 164 0.41 24.29 5.94
CA HIS A 164 1.34 23.74 6.92
C HIS A 164 1.18 24.23 8.38
N ARG A 165 0.16 25.05 8.70
CA ARG A 165 -0.11 25.60 10.04
C ARG A 165 -1.49 25.25 10.59
N GLU A 166 -2.30 24.51 9.84
CA GLU A 166 -3.65 24.12 10.24
C GLU A 166 -3.86 22.63 9.93
N PRO A 167 -4.73 21.94 10.68
CA PRO A 167 -5.00 20.53 10.42
C PRO A 167 -5.46 20.29 8.98
N GLY A 168 -4.89 19.26 8.36
CA GLY A 168 -5.28 18.77 7.05
C GLY A 168 -6.53 17.89 7.08
N ASP A 169 -6.90 17.37 5.92
CA ASP A 169 -7.95 16.37 5.73
C ASP A 169 -7.47 15.21 4.84
N LEU A 170 -8.04 14.03 5.10
CA LEU A 170 -7.65 12.78 4.42
C LEU A 170 -8.03 12.77 2.94
N ARG A 171 -9.12 13.46 2.55
CA ARG A 171 -9.57 13.47 1.15
C ARG A 171 -8.50 14.11 0.28
N ARG A 172 -8.03 15.30 0.66
CA ARG A 172 -6.95 15.96 -0.07
C ARG A 172 -5.64 15.21 0.04
N LEU A 173 -5.31 14.68 1.22
CA LEU A 173 -4.08 13.91 1.43
C LEU A 173 -3.95 12.77 0.41
N PHE A 174 -5.01 11.97 0.27
CA PHE A 174 -5.01 10.78 -0.56
C PHE A 174 -5.08 11.06 -2.06
N TYR A 175 -5.89 12.03 -2.47
CA TYR A 175 -6.19 12.24 -3.89
C TYR A 175 -5.42 13.39 -4.55
N ALA A 176 -4.88 14.32 -3.76
CA ALA A 176 -4.11 15.45 -4.29
C ALA A 176 -2.65 15.41 -3.82
N ASP A 177 -2.42 15.47 -2.52
CA ASP A 177 -1.08 15.68 -1.99
C ASP A 177 -0.17 14.49 -2.26
N TRP A 178 -0.59 13.26 -1.93
CA TRP A 178 0.21 12.07 -2.18
C TRP A 178 0.55 11.87 -3.66
N PRO A 179 -0.41 11.91 -4.62
CA PRO A 179 -0.08 11.84 -6.04
C PRO A 179 0.94 12.90 -6.48
N MET A 180 0.80 14.14 -6.02
CA MET A 180 1.74 15.22 -6.34
C MET A 180 3.13 14.97 -5.75
N THR A 181 3.22 14.58 -4.48
CA THR A 181 4.51 14.32 -3.81
C THR A 181 5.18 13.03 -4.30
N ASP A 182 4.40 12.00 -4.63
CA ASP A 182 4.93 10.74 -5.19
C ASP A 182 5.52 10.99 -6.58
N ALA A 183 4.78 11.67 -7.47
CA ALA A 183 5.28 12.03 -8.79
C ALA A 183 6.56 12.88 -8.72
N HIS A 184 6.62 13.82 -7.77
CA HIS A 184 7.80 14.63 -7.52
C HIS A 184 8.98 13.79 -7.02
N ARG A 185 8.80 12.96 -5.98
CA ARG A 185 9.83 12.04 -5.47
C ARG A 185 10.36 11.14 -6.58
N ASP A 186 9.47 10.53 -7.35
CA ASP A 186 9.82 9.57 -8.39
C ASP A 186 10.67 10.23 -9.49
N ALA A 187 10.38 11.48 -9.85
CA ALA A 187 11.19 12.27 -10.77
C ALA A 187 12.59 12.63 -10.22
N LEU A 188 12.76 12.64 -8.89
CA LEU A 188 14.03 12.93 -8.22
C LEU A 188 14.87 11.68 -7.94
N ALA A 189 14.28 10.49 -7.92
CA ALA A 189 14.87 9.27 -7.37
C ALA A 189 16.30 8.96 -7.87
N CYS A 190 16.58 9.22 -9.15
CA CYS A 190 17.89 8.95 -9.76
C CYS A 190 19.01 9.91 -9.34
N ARG A 191 18.67 11.06 -8.75
CA ARG A 191 19.61 12.15 -8.41
C ARG A 191 19.62 12.56 -6.95
N ILE A 192 18.88 11.86 -6.08
CA ILE A 192 18.97 12.05 -4.62
C ILE A 192 20.38 11.69 -4.16
N ASP A 193 21.05 12.60 -3.45
CA ASP A 193 22.39 12.41 -2.89
C ASP A 193 22.34 11.71 -1.51
N ARG A 194 21.24 11.88 -0.77
CA ARG A 194 21.00 11.21 0.51
C ARG A 194 19.52 11.07 0.79
N TRP A 195 19.12 9.89 1.25
CA TRP A 195 17.80 9.63 1.81
C TRP A 195 17.87 9.68 3.33
N LEU A 196 16.95 10.41 3.96
CA LEU A 196 16.80 10.54 5.41
C LEU A 196 15.47 9.91 5.82
N ASP A 197 15.50 9.03 6.81
CA ASP A 197 14.30 8.51 7.48
C ASP A 197 14.10 9.28 8.79
N LEU A 198 12.97 10.00 8.89
CA LEU A 198 12.64 10.85 10.03
C LEU A 198 11.65 10.19 11.01
N GLN A 199 11.55 8.86 11.03
CA GLN A 199 10.83 8.16 12.10
C GLN A 199 11.36 8.49 13.51
N ASP A 200 12.66 8.78 13.64
CA ASP A 200 13.28 9.42 14.81
C ASP A 200 13.91 10.75 14.39
N PRO A 201 13.24 11.91 14.60
CA PRO A 201 13.74 13.20 14.15
C PRO A 201 14.94 13.71 14.97
N GLU A 202 15.16 13.22 16.18
CA GLU A 202 16.32 13.62 17.00
C GLU A 202 17.61 12.94 16.51
N ALA A 203 17.48 11.69 16.05
CA ALA A 203 18.60 10.89 15.56
C ALA A 203 18.26 10.17 14.24
N PRO A 204 18.02 10.90 13.14
CA PRO A 204 17.52 10.31 11.91
C PRO A 204 18.52 9.33 11.31
N ALA A 205 18.03 8.21 10.81
CA ALA A 205 18.81 7.30 10.00
C ALA A 205 18.90 7.84 8.57
N SER A 206 19.99 7.53 7.87
CA SER A 206 20.16 7.94 6.48
C SER A 206 21.09 7.03 5.71
N VAL A 207 20.90 7.00 4.40
CA VAL A 207 21.74 6.29 3.44
C VAL A 207 22.11 7.23 2.30
N ASP A 208 23.35 7.19 1.83
CA ASP A 208 23.73 7.98 0.66
C ASP A 208 23.05 7.44 -0.61
N GLY A 209 22.93 8.30 -1.63
CA GLY A 209 22.18 8.00 -2.84
C GLY A 209 22.76 6.86 -3.67
N GLU A 210 24.08 6.68 -3.69
CA GLU A 210 24.72 5.59 -4.42
C GLU A 210 24.39 4.24 -3.77
N THR A 211 24.58 4.15 -2.45
CA THR A 211 24.21 2.99 -1.64
C THR A 211 22.71 2.68 -1.75
N MET A 212 21.84 3.71 -1.70
CA MET A 212 20.39 3.56 -1.87
C MET A 212 20.06 2.89 -3.21
N ARG A 213 20.58 3.44 -4.31
CA ARG A 213 20.31 2.92 -5.67
C ARG A 213 20.91 1.53 -5.89
N ALA A 214 22.13 1.27 -5.40
CA ALA A 214 22.77 -0.05 -5.50
C ALA A 214 21.96 -1.11 -4.72
N THR A 215 21.46 -0.74 -3.53
CA THR A 215 20.62 -1.63 -2.72
C THR A 215 19.30 -1.94 -3.41
N LEU A 216 18.60 -0.92 -3.93
CA LEU A 216 17.34 -1.11 -4.66
C LEU A 216 17.55 -1.93 -5.95
N ALA A 217 18.68 -1.77 -6.64
CA ALA A 217 19.03 -2.58 -7.80
C ALA A 217 19.20 -4.06 -7.45
N ALA A 218 19.90 -4.36 -6.34
CA ALA A 218 20.07 -5.73 -5.86
C ALA A 218 18.73 -6.36 -5.46
N LEU A 219 17.87 -5.61 -4.76
CA LEU A 219 16.53 -6.06 -4.38
C LEU A 219 15.60 -6.24 -5.57
N ALA A 220 15.75 -5.44 -6.63
CA ALA A 220 14.94 -5.59 -7.83
C ALA A 220 15.25 -6.88 -8.61
N ALA A 221 16.38 -7.53 -8.32
CA ALA A 221 16.80 -8.79 -8.94
C ALA A 221 16.59 -10.03 -8.05
N GLY A 222 16.01 -9.88 -6.85
CA GLY A 222 15.85 -10.97 -5.88
C GLY A 222 14.52 -10.92 -5.12
N PRO A 223 14.05 -12.06 -4.57
CA PRO A 223 12.85 -12.10 -3.73
C PRO A 223 12.87 -11.06 -2.59
N VAL A 224 11.86 -10.19 -2.53
CA VAL A 224 11.77 -9.06 -1.60
C VAL A 224 10.43 -9.01 -0.85
N ARG A 225 10.48 -8.61 0.42
CA ARG A 225 9.33 -8.39 1.29
C ARG A 225 9.26 -6.92 1.66
N SER A 226 8.05 -6.38 1.62
CA SER A 226 7.71 -5.11 2.25
C SER A 226 7.63 -5.27 3.77
N ARG A 227 7.73 -4.15 4.48
CA ARG A 227 7.44 -4.06 5.91
C ARG A 227 5.91 -4.10 6.11
N PRO A 228 5.36 -5.18 6.70
CA PRO A 228 3.93 -5.26 6.97
C PRO A 228 3.53 -4.31 8.10
N TYR A 229 2.28 -3.84 8.08
CA TYR A 229 1.69 -3.17 9.23
C TYR A 229 0.20 -3.46 9.34
N PHE A 230 -0.34 -3.36 10.56
CA PHE A 230 -1.75 -3.63 10.83
C PHE A 230 -2.47 -2.38 11.34
N ASN A 231 -3.53 -2.01 10.64
CA ASN A 231 -4.41 -0.90 10.97
C ASN A 231 -5.65 -1.37 11.71
N SER A 232 -6.19 -0.48 12.55
CA SER A 232 -7.46 -0.71 13.24
C SER A 232 -8.63 -0.04 12.51
N THR A 233 -9.77 -0.72 12.45
CA THR A 233 -11.04 -0.17 11.95
C THR A 233 -12.19 -0.57 12.87
N PRO A 234 -13.39 0.04 12.77
CA PRO A 234 -14.51 -0.31 13.66
C PRO A 234 -14.97 -1.77 13.62
N TRP A 235 -14.68 -2.53 12.55
CA TRP A 235 -15.03 -3.96 12.45
C TRP A 235 -13.89 -4.92 12.79
N GLY A 236 -12.69 -4.43 13.06
CA GLY A 236 -11.51 -5.27 13.13
C GLY A 236 -11.55 -6.35 14.21
N GLY A 237 -11.02 -7.52 13.86
CA GLY A 237 -10.73 -8.64 14.75
C GLY A 237 -9.38 -8.54 15.47
N GLN A 238 -8.99 -9.64 16.11
CA GLN A 238 -7.77 -9.74 16.94
C GLN A 238 -6.79 -10.82 16.45
N TRP A 239 -6.97 -11.34 15.24
CA TRP A 239 -6.22 -12.49 14.76
C TRP A 239 -4.72 -12.18 14.71
N ALA A 240 -4.30 -11.10 14.07
CA ALA A 240 -2.87 -10.79 13.93
C ALA A 240 -2.22 -10.42 15.26
N ALA A 241 -2.97 -9.82 16.18
CA ALA A 241 -2.48 -9.56 17.53
C ALA A 241 -2.14 -10.87 18.27
N ARG A 242 -2.98 -11.90 18.13
CA ARG A 242 -2.81 -13.19 18.81
C ARG A 242 -1.81 -14.11 18.12
N GLU A 243 -1.88 -14.23 16.79
CA GLU A 243 -1.10 -15.20 16.03
C GLU A 243 0.25 -14.64 15.58
N LEU A 244 0.33 -13.35 15.27
CA LEU A 244 1.53 -12.70 14.71
C LEU A 244 2.22 -11.73 15.70
N GLY A 245 1.58 -11.46 16.83
CA GLY A 245 2.12 -10.57 17.87
C GLY A 245 2.14 -9.10 17.48
N PHE A 246 1.25 -8.63 16.60
CA PHE A 246 1.08 -7.20 16.35
C PHE A 246 0.40 -6.50 17.52
N GLU A 247 0.84 -5.29 17.83
CA GLU A 247 0.19 -4.47 18.86
C GLU A 247 -0.91 -3.63 18.22
N PRO A 248 -2.18 -3.80 18.64
CA PRO A 248 -3.29 -3.06 18.04
C PRO A 248 -3.26 -1.59 18.47
N GLN A 249 -3.22 -0.67 17.50
CA GLN A 249 -3.17 0.77 17.79
C GLN A 249 -4.46 1.31 18.40
N LYS A 250 -5.63 0.90 17.89
CA LYS A 250 -6.95 1.28 18.39
C LYS A 250 -7.77 0.06 18.80
N GLY A 251 -7.08 -0.90 19.40
CA GLY A 251 -7.69 -2.06 20.04
C GLY A 251 -8.06 -3.22 19.13
N ASN A 252 -7.77 -3.21 17.82
CA ASN A 252 -7.90 -4.37 16.92
C ASN A 252 -6.90 -4.35 15.75
N THR A 253 -6.86 -5.41 14.94
CA THR A 253 -5.94 -5.61 13.79
C THR A 253 -6.71 -5.86 12.48
N ALA A 254 -7.68 -5.00 12.17
CA ALA A 254 -8.60 -5.17 11.05
C ALA A 254 -7.95 -5.38 9.67
N LEU A 255 -6.92 -4.58 9.37
CA LEU A 255 -6.34 -4.46 8.04
C LEU A 255 -4.84 -4.73 8.13
N GLY A 256 -4.40 -5.89 7.63
CA GLY A 256 -2.98 -6.25 7.54
C GLY A 256 -2.40 -5.92 6.19
N TYR A 257 -1.74 -4.78 6.06
CA TYR A 257 -1.13 -4.37 4.80
C TYR A 257 0.18 -5.13 4.64
N GLU A 258 0.11 -6.27 3.94
CA GLU A 258 1.28 -7.07 3.58
C GLU A 258 2.05 -6.41 2.45
N LEU A 259 1.34 -6.06 1.36
CA LEU A 259 1.90 -5.41 0.19
C LEU A 259 0.86 -4.49 -0.47
N ILE A 260 0.91 -3.20 -0.15
CA ILE A 260 0.23 -2.14 -0.88
C ILE A 260 1.33 -1.18 -1.35
N ALA A 261 1.86 -1.40 -2.56
CA ALA A 261 3.08 -0.74 -3.03
C ALA A 261 3.12 0.79 -2.86
N PRO A 262 2.02 1.55 -3.06
CA PRO A 262 2.01 2.99 -2.79
C PRO A 262 2.27 3.39 -1.33
N GLU A 263 2.08 2.49 -0.37
CA GLU A 263 2.27 2.74 1.08
C GLU A 263 3.34 1.88 1.73
N ALA A 264 3.71 0.77 1.09
CA ALA A 264 4.66 -0.18 1.60
C ALA A 264 6.09 0.39 1.60
N GLY A 265 6.84 0.07 2.64
CA GLY A 265 8.27 0.33 2.74
C GLY A 265 9.10 -0.95 2.70
N VAL A 266 10.41 -0.80 2.49
CA VAL A 266 11.42 -1.85 2.60
C VAL A 266 12.50 -1.37 3.56
N LEU A 267 12.80 -2.16 4.59
CA LEU A 267 13.81 -1.80 5.59
C LEU A 267 15.21 -2.16 5.12
N ILE A 268 16.09 -1.18 5.10
CA ILE A 268 17.50 -1.32 4.76
C ILE A 268 18.35 -0.97 5.98
N GLY A 269 19.28 -1.82 6.37
CA GLY A 269 20.22 -1.55 7.46
C GLY A 269 20.74 -2.79 8.17
N ASP A 270 21.58 -2.57 9.19
CA ASP A 270 22.22 -3.64 9.97
C ASP A 270 21.42 -4.01 11.24
N GLY A 271 20.34 -3.28 11.52
CA GLY A 271 19.41 -3.57 12.61
C GLY A 271 18.53 -2.37 12.99
N PRO A 272 17.62 -2.53 13.98
CA PRO A 272 16.63 -1.51 14.36
C PRO A 272 17.20 -0.17 14.82
N GLN A 273 18.48 -0.12 15.20
CA GLN A 273 19.16 1.10 15.62
C GLN A 273 19.81 1.87 14.46
N ALA A 274 19.90 1.24 13.28
CA ALA A 274 20.55 1.75 12.09
C ALA A 274 19.88 1.18 10.84
N GLU A 275 18.64 1.62 10.61
CA GLU A 275 17.84 1.26 9.45
C GLU A 275 17.11 2.47 8.88
N VAL A 276 16.89 2.45 7.57
CA VAL A 276 15.98 3.36 6.86
C VAL A 276 14.86 2.54 6.24
N GLU A 277 13.66 3.09 6.21
CA GLU A 277 12.55 2.57 5.43
C GLU A 277 12.48 3.33 4.09
N LEU A 278 12.73 2.62 2.99
CA LEU A 278 12.58 3.15 1.63
C LEU A 278 11.22 2.77 1.07
N PRO A 279 10.50 3.66 0.36
CA PRO A 279 9.25 3.30 -0.30
C PRO A 279 9.47 2.15 -1.28
N PHE A 280 8.66 1.09 -1.17
CA PHE A 280 8.68 -0.06 -2.09
C PHE A 280 8.51 0.40 -3.55
N GLN A 281 7.73 1.46 -3.76
CA GLN A 281 7.52 2.11 -5.05
C GLN A 281 8.84 2.50 -5.77
N LEU A 282 9.93 2.79 -5.04
CA LEU A 282 11.22 3.12 -5.66
C LEU A 282 11.84 1.93 -6.44
N LEU A 283 11.51 0.68 -6.09
CA LEU A 283 11.90 -0.50 -6.88
C LEU A 283 11.27 -0.43 -8.28
N CYS A 284 9.99 -0.07 -8.35
CA CYS A 284 9.23 0.03 -9.59
C CYS A 284 9.66 1.23 -10.43
N VAL A 285 10.14 2.31 -9.80
CA VAL A 285 10.56 3.55 -10.47
C VAL A 285 11.98 3.44 -11.02
N LEU A 286 12.91 2.90 -10.24
CA LEU A 286 14.33 2.83 -10.62
C LEU A 286 14.64 1.58 -11.46
N HIS A 287 13.88 0.49 -11.29
CA HIS A 287 14.10 -0.80 -11.93
C HIS A 287 12.80 -1.40 -12.49
N PRO A 288 12.01 -0.67 -13.31
CA PRO A 288 10.69 -1.11 -13.74
C PRO A 288 10.71 -2.43 -14.51
N VAL A 289 11.69 -2.64 -15.39
CA VAL A 289 11.72 -3.83 -16.26
C VAL A 289 12.19 -5.05 -15.47
N GLU A 290 13.23 -4.90 -14.66
CA GLU A 290 13.77 -5.97 -13.81
C GLU A 290 12.76 -6.39 -12.75
N PHE A 291 12.05 -5.43 -12.17
CA PHE A 291 11.10 -5.70 -11.10
C PHE A 291 9.75 -6.19 -11.60
N LEU A 292 9.08 -5.41 -12.46
CA LEU A 292 7.72 -5.68 -12.93
C LEU A 292 7.69 -6.65 -14.12
N GLY A 293 8.70 -6.58 -14.98
CA GLY A 293 8.68 -7.19 -16.31
C GLY A 293 8.24 -6.21 -17.39
N ALA A 294 8.74 -6.41 -18.62
CA ALA A 294 8.56 -5.46 -19.72
C ALA A 294 7.08 -5.24 -20.09
N ALA A 295 6.28 -6.31 -20.15
CA ALA A 295 4.86 -6.22 -20.52
C ALA A 295 4.02 -5.50 -19.44
N VAL A 296 4.28 -5.80 -18.16
CA VAL A 296 3.61 -5.14 -17.04
C VAL A 296 3.96 -3.65 -17.03
N HIS A 297 5.24 -3.31 -17.20
CA HIS A 297 5.66 -1.92 -17.24
C HIS A 297 5.06 -1.16 -18.44
N GLU A 298 4.93 -1.80 -19.61
CA GLU A 298 4.27 -1.19 -20.77
C GLU A 298 2.80 -0.84 -20.50
N GLU A 299 2.08 -1.70 -19.77
CA GLU A 299 0.64 -1.52 -19.49
C GLU A 299 0.37 -0.60 -18.30
N TYR A 300 1.14 -0.73 -17.21
CA TYR A 300 0.88 -0.07 -15.92
C TYR A 300 1.90 1.02 -15.55
N GLY A 301 2.92 1.24 -16.40
CA GLY A 301 4.04 2.13 -16.07
C GLY A 301 4.76 1.64 -14.82
N THR A 302 5.07 2.56 -13.91
CA THR A 302 5.72 2.24 -12.62
C THR A 302 4.71 1.82 -11.54
N SER A 303 3.41 1.77 -11.83
CA SER A 303 2.41 1.31 -10.86
C SER A 303 2.53 -0.20 -10.67
N PHE A 304 2.85 -0.64 -9.45
CA PHE A 304 2.80 -2.06 -9.10
C PHE A 304 1.32 -2.49 -9.01
N PRO A 305 0.81 -3.38 -9.88
CA PRO A 305 -0.64 -3.42 -10.15
C PRO A 305 -1.44 -4.36 -9.24
N ILE A 306 -0.78 -5.22 -8.43
CA ILE A 306 -1.45 -6.17 -7.54
C ILE A 306 -1.06 -5.87 -6.08
N ARG A 307 -2.01 -6.01 -5.15
CA ARG A 307 -1.82 -5.84 -3.71
C ARG A 307 -2.31 -7.05 -2.92
N TYR A 308 -1.71 -7.24 -1.74
CA TYR A 308 -2.07 -8.28 -0.77
C TYR A 308 -2.35 -7.62 0.57
N ASP A 309 -3.50 -7.94 1.15
CA ASP A 309 -3.87 -7.48 2.47
C ASP A 309 -4.71 -8.53 3.23
N TYR A 310 -4.57 -8.54 4.56
CA TYR A 310 -5.42 -9.34 5.42
C TYR A 310 -6.61 -8.52 5.90
N LEU A 311 -7.82 -9.04 5.68
CA LEU A 311 -9.05 -8.53 6.29
C LEU A 311 -9.42 -9.45 7.46
N ASP A 312 -9.29 -8.92 8.67
CA ASP A 312 -9.51 -9.65 9.91
C ASP A 312 -10.87 -9.28 10.52
N THR A 313 -11.85 -10.18 10.38
CA THR A 313 -13.13 -10.13 11.08
C THR A 313 -13.24 -11.22 12.15
N VAL A 314 -12.14 -11.90 12.51
CA VAL A 314 -12.09 -12.92 13.56
C VAL A 314 -12.31 -12.26 14.91
N GLU A 315 -13.45 -12.56 15.54
CA GLU A 315 -13.94 -11.84 16.74
C GLU A 315 -14.15 -10.33 16.51
N GLY A 316 -14.29 -9.94 15.24
CA GLY A 316 -14.68 -8.61 14.81
C GLY A 316 -16.15 -8.54 14.42
N ASP A 317 -16.47 -7.55 13.60
CA ASP A 317 -17.79 -7.34 13.01
C ASP A 317 -17.75 -7.54 11.49
N HIS A 318 -18.90 -7.44 10.83
CA HIS A 318 -19.00 -7.47 9.38
C HIS A 318 -18.23 -6.30 8.74
N LEU A 319 -17.52 -6.60 7.65
CA LEU A 319 -17.04 -5.56 6.75
C LEU A 319 -18.23 -4.84 6.10
N SER A 320 -18.07 -3.56 5.74
CA SER A 320 -19.13 -2.81 5.06
C SER A 320 -19.56 -3.49 3.76
N LEU A 321 -20.86 -3.49 3.45
CA LEU A 321 -21.35 -3.88 2.13
C LEU A 321 -20.96 -2.80 1.12
N HIS A 322 -20.20 -3.19 0.10
CA HIS A 322 -19.66 -2.25 -0.87
C HIS A 322 -19.40 -2.92 -2.22
N LEU A 323 -18.94 -2.12 -3.18
CA LEU A 323 -18.33 -2.58 -4.41
C LEU A 323 -17.18 -1.66 -4.81
N HIS A 324 -16.43 -2.07 -5.83
CA HIS A 324 -15.41 -1.23 -6.46
C HIS A 324 -15.89 -0.63 -7.78
N PRO A 325 -15.41 0.58 -8.16
CA PRO A 325 -15.82 1.24 -9.39
C PRO A 325 -15.50 0.40 -10.62
N ARG A 326 -16.35 0.43 -11.65
CA ARG A 326 -16.02 -0.21 -12.92
C ARG A 326 -14.98 0.62 -13.67
N ALA A 327 -14.22 -0.02 -14.56
CA ALA A 327 -13.06 0.60 -15.21
C ALA A 327 -13.36 1.93 -15.93
N GLU A 328 -14.53 2.08 -16.56
CA GLU A 328 -14.91 3.35 -17.18
C GLU A 328 -15.10 4.46 -16.14
N TYR A 329 -15.87 4.19 -15.09
CA TYR A 329 -16.11 5.14 -14.01
C TYR A 329 -14.82 5.53 -13.28
N MET A 330 -13.96 4.54 -13.06
CA MET A 330 -12.65 4.70 -12.43
C MET A 330 -11.76 5.68 -13.21
N ARG A 331 -11.76 5.58 -14.54
CA ARG A 331 -11.06 6.53 -15.42
C ARG A 331 -11.71 7.91 -15.43
N THR A 332 -13.02 7.98 -15.68
CA THR A 332 -13.68 9.27 -15.97
C THR A 332 -13.94 10.11 -14.72
N CYS A 333 -14.20 9.47 -13.58
CA CYS A 333 -14.54 10.16 -12.34
C CYS A 333 -13.36 10.29 -11.38
N PHE A 334 -12.47 9.30 -11.35
CA PHE A 334 -11.38 9.26 -10.36
C PHE A 334 -9.97 9.40 -10.97
N GLY A 335 -9.83 9.38 -12.30
CA GLY A 335 -8.57 9.64 -12.99
C GLY A 335 -7.61 8.45 -13.02
N TRP A 336 -8.06 7.25 -12.65
CA TRP A 336 -7.21 6.04 -12.60
C TRP A 336 -7.24 5.25 -13.92
N PRO A 337 -6.09 4.75 -14.42
CA PRO A 337 -6.04 4.04 -15.70
C PRO A 337 -6.69 2.64 -15.67
N TYR A 338 -6.72 2.00 -14.50
CA TYR A 338 -7.31 0.68 -14.27
C TYR A 338 -8.10 0.68 -12.97
N THR A 339 -8.83 -0.41 -12.71
CA THR A 339 -9.72 -0.49 -11.54
C THR A 339 -9.36 -1.61 -10.58
N GLN A 340 -9.89 -1.52 -9.38
CA GLN A 340 -9.83 -2.56 -8.37
C GLN A 340 -10.78 -3.71 -8.73
N HIS A 341 -10.19 -4.77 -9.27
CA HIS A 341 -10.76 -6.11 -9.16
C HIS A 341 -10.17 -6.78 -7.94
N GLU A 342 -10.94 -7.60 -7.26
CA GLU A 342 -10.58 -8.17 -5.97
C GLU A 342 -10.87 -9.67 -5.93
N THR A 343 -10.26 -10.36 -4.97
CA THR A 343 -10.62 -11.71 -4.59
C THR A 343 -10.50 -11.88 -3.07
N TYR A 344 -11.32 -12.74 -2.50
CA TYR A 344 -11.19 -13.19 -1.10
C TYR A 344 -10.70 -14.62 -1.07
N TYR A 345 -9.47 -14.83 -0.60
CA TYR A 345 -8.99 -16.15 -0.21
C TYR A 345 -9.15 -16.33 1.30
N VAL A 346 -10.02 -17.25 1.72
CA VAL A 346 -10.27 -17.48 3.15
C VAL A 346 -9.06 -18.22 3.73
N THR A 347 -8.24 -17.52 4.49
CA THR A 347 -7.01 -18.06 5.09
C THR A 347 -7.32 -18.85 6.35
N ALA A 348 -8.21 -18.32 7.19
CA ALA A 348 -8.71 -18.99 8.38
C ALA A 348 -10.15 -18.55 8.66
N ASN A 349 -10.91 -19.37 9.37
CA ASN A 349 -12.21 -18.97 9.89
C ASN A 349 -12.42 -19.39 11.35
N SER A 350 -13.40 -18.80 12.00
CA SER A 350 -13.75 -19.03 13.40
C SER A 350 -15.24 -18.77 13.63
N GLY A 351 -15.78 -19.34 14.72
CA GLY A 351 -17.20 -19.23 15.04
C GLY A 351 -18.06 -20.25 14.30
N ASP A 352 -19.37 -20.19 14.55
CA ASP A 352 -20.30 -21.26 14.17
C ASP A 352 -20.80 -21.16 12.71
N ASP A 353 -20.75 -19.97 12.10
CA ASP A 353 -21.31 -19.73 10.74
C ASP A 353 -20.63 -18.55 10.02
N PRO A 354 -19.32 -18.66 9.72
CA PRO A 354 -18.61 -17.63 8.96
C PRO A 354 -19.12 -17.57 7.51
N ARG A 355 -19.40 -16.35 7.03
CA ARG A 355 -20.08 -16.12 5.74
C ARG A 355 -19.37 -15.09 4.88
N ILE A 356 -19.53 -15.20 3.57
CA ILE A 356 -19.15 -14.19 2.57
C ILE A 356 -20.42 -13.71 1.85
N TYR A 357 -20.61 -12.40 1.79
CA TYR A 357 -21.66 -11.77 0.99
C TYR A 357 -21.09 -11.50 -0.39
N LEU A 358 -21.73 -12.00 -1.45
CA LEU A 358 -21.20 -11.85 -2.81
C LEU A 358 -22.31 -11.93 -3.86
N GLY A 359 -22.42 -10.88 -4.68
CA GLY A 359 -23.32 -10.84 -5.82
C GLY A 359 -24.78 -10.68 -5.43
N LEU A 360 -25.60 -10.29 -6.40
CA LEU A 360 -27.02 -10.00 -6.19
C LEU A 360 -27.87 -11.28 -6.15
N GLN A 361 -28.97 -11.25 -5.41
CA GLN A 361 -30.04 -12.22 -5.55
C GLN A 361 -30.61 -12.19 -6.98
N GLN A 362 -31.18 -13.30 -7.44
CA GLN A 362 -31.89 -13.33 -8.72
C GLN A 362 -33.01 -12.28 -8.72
N ASP A 363 -33.04 -11.44 -9.75
CA ASP A 363 -34.01 -10.36 -9.96
C ASP A 363 -34.11 -9.39 -8.75
N ALA A 364 -32.98 -9.13 -8.07
CA ALA A 364 -32.92 -8.21 -6.94
C ALA A 364 -33.50 -6.82 -7.30
N ASP A 365 -34.43 -6.33 -6.49
CA ASP A 365 -35.04 -5.01 -6.66
C ASP A 365 -34.08 -3.90 -6.20
N ILE A 366 -33.33 -3.35 -7.16
CA ILE A 366 -32.31 -2.33 -6.91
C ILE A 366 -32.89 -0.99 -6.43
N ASP A 367 -34.10 -0.64 -6.88
CA ASP A 367 -34.77 0.58 -6.43
C ASP A 367 -35.17 0.46 -4.96
N LEU A 368 -35.63 -0.74 -4.55
CA LEU A 368 -35.90 -1.03 -3.16
C LEU A 368 -34.62 -1.10 -2.32
N MET A 369 -33.54 -1.68 -2.86
CA MET A 369 -32.22 -1.68 -2.22
C MET A 369 -31.77 -0.25 -1.91
N ARG A 370 -31.85 0.65 -2.90
CA ARG A 370 -31.54 2.08 -2.73
C ARG A 370 -32.38 2.73 -1.63
N LYS A 371 -33.70 2.54 -1.64
CA LYS A 371 -34.58 3.07 -0.59
C LYS A 371 -34.22 2.58 0.81
N GLN A 372 -33.77 1.33 0.94
CA GLN A 372 -33.32 0.80 2.24
C GLN A 372 -31.98 1.37 2.68
N VAL A 373 -31.05 1.61 1.75
CA VAL A 373 -29.78 2.31 2.04
C VAL A 373 -30.05 3.74 2.53
N GLU A 374 -30.92 4.47 1.83
CA GLU A 374 -31.33 5.83 2.21
C GLU A 374 -32.02 5.83 3.58
N ALA A 375 -32.94 4.89 3.82
CA ALA A 375 -33.60 4.71 5.11
C ALA A 375 -32.62 4.43 6.26
N ALA A 376 -31.62 3.58 6.02
CA ALA A 376 -30.55 3.30 6.98
C ALA A 376 -29.74 4.55 7.32
N MET A 377 -29.44 5.37 6.32
CA MET A 377 -28.67 6.60 6.52
C MET A 377 -29.45 7.71 7.22
N GLU A 378 -30.69 7.95 6.80
CA GLU A 378 -31.49 9.07 7.28
C GLU A 378 -32.19 8.75 8.62
N ARG A 379 -32.63 7.50 8.79
CA ARG A 379 -33.53 7.11 9.89
C ARG A 379 -32.96 6.01 10.78
N GLY A 380 -31.81 5.44 10.43
CA GLY A 380 -31.21 4.33 11.19
C GLY A 380 -32.04 3.04 11.10
N GLU A 381 -32.76 2.84 10.00
CA GLU A 381 -33.51 1.61 9.77
C GLU A 381 -32.58 0.51 9.25
N GLU A 382 -32.67 -0.70 9.80
CA GLU A 382 -31.84 -1.82 9.34
C GLU A 382 -32.18 -2.23 7.91
N MET A 383 -31.14 -2.53 7.13
CA MET A 383 -31.29 -3.05 5.78
C MET A 383 -31.31 -4.57 5.81
N GLY A 384 -32.31 -5.19 5.16
CA GLY A 384 -32.34 -6.64 4.96
C GLY A 384 -31.42 -7.04 3.82
N VAL A 385 -30.10 -7.07 4.06
CA VAL A 385 -29.07 -7.27 3.02
C VAL A 385 -29.29 -8.57 2.25
N GLU A 386 -29.69 -9.65 2.92
CA GLU A 386 -29.92 -10.97 2.30
C GLU A 386 -31.03 -10.97 1.25
N ARG A 387 -31.91 -9.95 1.25
CA ARG A 387 -32.95 -9.79 0.23
C ARG A 387 -32.39 -9.36 -1.12
N PHE A 388 -31.20 -8.78 -1.14
CA PHE A 388 -30.59 -8.20 -2.33
C PHE A 388 -29.26 -8.84 -2.68
N VAL A 389 -28.51 -9.31 -1.69
CA VAL A 389 -27.16 -9.87 -1.87
C VAL A 389 -27.15 -11.33 -1.41
N GLN A 390 -26.46 -12.21 -2.15
CA GLN A 390 -26.34 -13.62 -1.79
C GLN A 390 -25.34 -13.81 -0.64
N ILE A 391 -25.57 -14.86 0.15
CA ILE A 391 -24.74 -15.25 1.29
C ILE A 391 -24.22 -16.66 1.03
N HIS A 392 -22.90 -16.80 1.12
CA HIS A 392 -22.21 -18.05 0.88
C HIS A 392 -21.47 -18.49 2.16
N PRO A 393 -21.50 -19.78 2.52
CA PRO A 393 -20.65 -20.30 3.59
C PRO A 393 -19.18 -20.05 3.26
N SER A 394 -18.42 -19.57 4.24
CA SER A 394 -16.97 -19.37 4.12
C SER A 394 -16.22 -20.67 4.38
N GLN A 395 -15.29 -21.06 3.50
CA GLN A 395 -14.50 -22.29 3.63
C GLN A 395 -13.00 -21.96 3.52
N GLU A 396 -12.20 -22.44 4.47
CA GLU A 396 -10.75 -22.26 4.43
C GLU A 396 -10.16 -22.81 3.12
N GLY A 397 -9.33 -22.01 2.48
CA GLY A 397 -8.73 -22.33 1.18
C GLY A 397 -9.64 -22.13 -0.03
N GLN A 398 -10.89 -21.67 0.16
CA GLN A 398 -11.75 -21.24 -0.95
C GLN A 398 -11.39 -19.83 -1.39
N LEU A 399 -11.43 -19.61 -2.71
CA LEU A 399 -11.33 -18.29 -3.32
C LEU A 399 -12.71 -17.83 -3.80
N TYR A 400 -13.03 -16.56 -3.54
CA TYR A 400 -14.19 -15.86 -4.09
C TYR A 400 -13.69 -14.74 -5.01
N MET A 401 -14.13 -14.73 -6.27
CA MET A 401 -13.75 -13.72 -7.25
C MET A 401 -14.69 -12.51 -7.15
N ILE A 402 -14.13 -11.31 -7.15
CA ILE A 402 -14.86 -10.06 -6.93
C ILE A 402 -14.48 -9.07 -8.03
N PRO A 403 -14.98 -9.26 -9.27
CA PRO A 403 -14.75 -8.28 -10.32
C PRO A 403 -15.46 -6.97 -9.98
N ALA A 404 -14.88 -5.84 -10.39
CA ALA A 404 -15.42 -4.51 -10.16
C ALA A 404 -16.92 -4.39 -10.51
N GLY A 405 -17.66 -3.66 -9.68
CA GLY A 405 -19.12 -3.53 -9.77
C GLY A 405 -19.92 -4.63 -9.06
N THR A 406 -19.26 -5.63 -8.47
CA THR A 406 -19.94 -6.71 -7.72
C THR A 406 -20.15 -6.29 -6.25
N PRO A 407 -21.38 -6.30 -5.71
CA PRO A 407 -21.61 -6.03 -4.29
C PRO A 407 -21.11 -7.19 -3.43
N HIS A 408 -20.34 -6.89 -2.38
CA HIS A 408 -19.73 -7.89 -1.52
C HIS A 408 -19.40 -7.35 -0.12
N ALA A 409 -19.18 -8.28 0.82
CA ALA A 409 -18.64 -8.03 2.16
C ALA A 409 -18.11 -9.33 2.78
N SER A 410 -17.04 -9.24 3.57
CA SER A 410 -16.66 -10.32 4.50
C SER A 410 -17.56 -10.28 5.72
N GLY A 411 -18.19 -11.42 6.05
CA GLY A 411 -18.94 -11.59 7.29
C GLY A 411 -18.01 -11.74 8.51
N THR A 412 -18.59 -11.82 9.70
CA THR A 412 -17.85 -12.08 10.94
C THR A 412 -17.14 -13.43 10.90
N GLY A 413 -16.03 -13.55 11.65
CA GLY A 413 -15.34 -14.81 11.87
C GLY A 413 -14.39 -15.23 10.74
N ASN A 414 -14.03 -14.35 9.81
CA ASN A 414 -13.13 -14.66 8.70
C ASN A 414 -11.79 -13.94 8.85
N LEU A 415 -10.71 -14.65 8.51
CA LEU A 415 -9.47 -14.04 8.07
C LEU A 415 -9.36 -14.25 6.56
N VAL A 416 -9.45 -13.16 5.81
CA VAL A 416 -9.34 -13.17 4.37
C VAL A 416 -7.98 -12.62 3.96
N LEU A 417 -7.27 -13.34 3.10
CA LEU A 417 -6.23 -12.75 2.27
C LEU A 417 -6.91 -12.18 1.04
N GLU A 418 -7.01 -10.86 0.99
CA GLU A 418 -7.44 -10.13 -0.17
C GLU A 418 -6.28 -10.08 -1.18
N VAL A 419 -6.53 -10.59 -2.38
CA VAL A 419 -5.66 -10.36 -3.53
C VAL A 419 -6.43 -9.48 -4.49
N SER A 420 -5.97 -8.25 -4.69
CA SER A 420 -6.69 -7.25 -5.48
C SER A 420 -5.77 -6.41 -6.34
N ALA A 421 -6.35 -5.69 -7.31
CA ALA A 421 -5.62 -4.68 -8.05
C ALA A 421 -5.39 -3.45 -7.17
N THR A 422 -4.25 -2.78 -7.38
CA THR A 422 -3.73 -1.77 -6.44
C THR A 422 -4.61 -0.55 -6.16
N PRO A 423 -5.50 -0.01 -7.01
CA PRO A 423 -6.27 1.19 -6.68
C PRO A 423 -7.11 0.95 -5.42
N TYR A 424 -6.67 1.43 -4.26
CA TYR A 424 -7.11 0.91 -2.95
C TYR A 424 -7.98 1.87 -2.14
N LEU A 425 -8.19 3.07 -2.64
CA LEU A 425 -8.93 4.13 -1.95
C LEU A 425 -10.44 4.12 -2.24
N TYR A 426 -10.91 3.28 -3.17
CA TYR A 426 -12.25 3.36 -3.77
C TYR A 426 -13.16 2.20 -3.38
N SER A 427 -13.60 2.18 -2.13
CA SER A 427 -14.73 1.32 -1.70
C SER A 427 -16.04 2.12 -1.74
N LEU A 428 -16.92 1.80 -2.69
CA LEU A 428 -18.22 2.45 -2.86
C LEU A 428 -19.26 1.74 -1.98
N ARG A 429 -19.48 2.28 -0.78
CA ARG A 429 -20.24 1.61 0.29
C ARG A 429 -21.74 1.85 0.16
N PHE A 430 -22.50 0.78 0.36
CA PHE A 430 -23.97 0.79 0.44
C PHE A 430 -24.45 0.77 1.89
N TYR A 431 -23.82 -0.04 2.74
CA TYR A 431 -24.30 -0.24 4.10
C TYR A 431 -23.17 -0.62 5.06
N ASP A 432 -23.20 -0.03 6.25
CA ASP A 432 -22.18 -0.21 7.29
C ASP A 432 -22.78 -0.80 8.58
N TRP A 433 -23.88 -1.57 8.47
CA TRP A 433 -24.51 -2.26 9.61
C TRP A 433 -24.96 -1.33 10.74
N LEU A 434 -25.32 -0.10 10.41
CA LEU A 434 -25.65 0.99 11.35
C LEU A 434 -24.58 1.25 12.41
N ARG A 435 -23.34 0.78 12.19
CA ARG A 435 -22.21 0.98 13.09
C ARG A 435 -21.96 2.46 13.31
N LYS A 436 -21.54 2.77 14.54
CA LYS A 436 -21.22 4.12 14.98
C LYS A 436 -19.75 4.21 15.35
N ASP A 437 -19.14 5.35 15.05
CA ASP A 437 -17.82 5.66 15.57
C ASP A 437 -17.86 5.94 17.10
N ALA A 438 -16.69 6.17 17.70
CA ALA A 438 -16.58 6.47 19.12
C ALA A 438 -17.32 7.77 19.54
N GLN A 439 -17.66 8.63 18.58
CA GLN A 439 -18.39 9.87 18.77
C GLN A 439 -19.91 9.70 18.51
N GLY A 440 -20.36 8.50 18.13
CA GLY A 440 -21.76 8.20 17.88
C GLY A 440 -22.24 8.53 16.46
N ASN A 441 -21.35 8.90 15.54
CA ASN A 441 -21.71 9.22 14.15
C ASN A 441 -21.75 7.97 13.28
N SER A 442 -22.66 7.94 12.30
CA SER A 442 -22.59 6.96 11.21
C SER A 442 -21.44 7.29 10.28
N ARG A 443 -20.80 6.26 9.72
CA ARG A 443 -19.88 6.44 8.61
C ARG A 443 -20.60 7.05 7.40
N PRO A 444 -20.05 8.08 6.75
CA PRO A 444 -20.55 8.57 5.46
C PRO A 444 -20.46 7.48 4.37
N LEU A 445 -21.50 7.33 3.55
CA LEU A 445 -21.58 6.28 2.52
C LEU A 445 -21.76 6.88 1.12
N PRO A 446 -20.80 6.67 0.18
CA PRO A 446 -20.90 7.13 -1.20
C PRO A 446 -21.80 6.23 -2.06
N TYR A 447 -23.01 5.91 -1.58
CA TYR A 447 -23.87 4.90 -2.19
C TYR A 447 -24.34 5.30 -3.61
N ASP A 448 -24.40 6.58 -3.95
CA ASP A 448 -24.72 7.04 -5.30
C ASP A 448 -23.68 6.59 -6.33
N HIS A 449 -22.38 6.71 -5.98
CA HIS A 449 -21.31 6.12 -6.78
C HIS A 449 -21.47 4.60 -6.86
N GLY A 450 -21.82 3.96 -5.73
CA GLY A 450 -22.08 2.52 -5.66
C GLY A 450 -23.13 2.08 -6.68
N PHE A 451 -24.30 2.71 -6.66
CA PHE A 451 -25.39 2.37 -7.58
C PHE A 451 -25.07 2.71 -9.05
N ALA A 452 -24.26 3.74 -9.32
CA ALA A 452 -23.78 4.03 -10.68
C ALA A 452 -22.80 2.96 -11.21
N ASN A 453 -22.17 2.21 -10.31
CA ASN A 453 -21.16 1.20 -10.62
C ASN A 453 -21.64 -0.25 -10.48
N LEU A 454 -22.84 -0.46 -9.95
CA LEU A 454 -23.41 -1.79 -9.74
C LEU A 454 -23.55 -2.55 -11.06
N ASP A 455 -22.93 -3.72 -11.14
CA ASP A 455 -23.12 -4.64 -12.27
C ASP A 455 -24.29 -5.59 -11.98
N SER A 456 -25.48 -5.21 -12.45
CA SER A 456 -26.71 -5.99 -12.26
C SER A 456 -26.70 -7.36 -12.93
N ARG A 457 -25.69 -7.68 -13.75
CA ARG A 457 -25.52 -9.02 -14.34
C ARG A 457 -24.94 -10.02 -13.34
N ARG A 458 -24.35 -9.57 -12.23
CA ARG A 458 -23.77 -10.44 -11.19
C ARG A 458 -24.85 -10.93 -10.23
N GLN A 459 -25.73 -11.79 -10.73
CA GLN A 459 -26.89 -12.26 -9.97
C GLN A 459 -27.18 -13.75 -10.17
N GLY A 460 -27.99 -14.31 -9.27
CA GLY A 460 -28.47 -15.70 -9.37
C GLY A 460 -27.34 -16.73 -9.49
N GLU A 461 -27.55 -17.75 -10.33
CA GLU A 461 -26.61 -18.86 -10.51
C GLU A 461 -25.27 -18.44 -11.15
N ASP A 462 -25.24 -17.32 -11.88
CA ASP A 462 -24.01 -16.80 -12.50
C ASP A 462 -22.96 -16.42 -11.43
N VAL A 463 -23.41 -15.98 -10.25
CA VAL A 463 -22.52 -15.69 -9.11
C VAL A 463 -21.78 -16.95 -8.68
N ILE A 464 -22.50 -18.05 -8.46
CA ILE A 464 -21.89 -19.31 -8.01
C ILE A 464 -20.97 -19.85 -9.11
N ARG A 465 -21.46 -19.92 -10.35
CA ARG A 465 -20.71 -20.47 -11.48
C ARG A 465 -19.41 -19.72 -11.75
N ASP A 466 -19.45 -18.39 -11.78
CA ASP A 466 -18.32 -17.59 -12.26
C ASP A 466 -17.43 -17.11 -11.12
N LEU A 467 -18.01 -16.82 -9.96
CA LEU A 467 -17.32 -16.14 -8.86
C LEU A 467 -16.88 -17.07 -7.72
N ILE A 468 -17.38 -18.30 -7.66
CA ILE A 468 -17.00 -19.31 -6.67
C ILE A 468 -16.50 -20.54 -7.40
N GLN A 469 -15.32 -20.41 -8.00
CA GLN A 469 -14.74 -21.44 -8.86
C GLN A 469 -14.15 -22.58 -8.04
N ASP A 470 -14.32 -23.80 -8.53
CA ASP A 470 -13.57 -24.95 -8.02
C ASP A 470 -12.10 -24.87 -8.45
N PRO A 471 -11.14 -25.17 -7.55
CA PRO A 471 -9.73 -25.27 -7.90
C PRO A 471 -9.49 -26.27 -9.02
N ARG A 472 -8.70 -25.88 -10.03
CA ARG A 472 -8.34 -26.76 -11.15
C ARG A 472 -6.83 -26.96 -11.19
N THR A 473 -6.38 -28.21 -11.16
CA THR A 473 -4.94 -28.53 -11.31
C THR A 473 -4.44 -28.07 -12.67
N LEU A 474 -3.41 -27.22 -12.66
CA LEU A 474 -2.72 -26.72 -13.84
C LEU A 474 -1.55 -27.62 -14.21
N ARG A 475 -0.73 -27.98 -13.21
CA ARG A 475 0.43 -28.87 -13.34
C ARG A 475 0.74 -29.51 -12.00
N GLU A 476 1.50 -30.59 -12.04
CA GLU A 476 1.91 -31.35 -10.86
C GLU A 476 3.30 -31.98 -11.06
N GLY A 477 3.94 -32.29 -9.95
CA GLY A 477 5.19 -33.02 -9.88
C GLY A 477 5.23 -33.90 -8.63
N PRO A 478 6.31 -34.67 -8.41
CA PRO A 478 6.44 -35.51 -7.22
C PRO A 478 6.33 -34.69 -5.93
N GLY A 479 5.24 -34.88 -5.19
CA GLY A 479 4.99 -34.21 -3.91
C GLY A 479 4.47 -32.76 -4.00
N TRP A 480 4.08 -32.27 -5.19
CA TRP A 480 3.45 -30.96 -5.30
C TRP A 480 2.49 -30.84 -6.48
N ARG A 481 1.53 -29.91 -6.39
CA ARG A 481 0.68 -29.50 -7.50
C ARG A 481 0.40 -28.01 -7.46
N GLU A 482 0.19 -27.41 -8.62
CA GLU A 482 -0.27 -26.04 -8.77
C GLU A 482 -1.71 -26.04 -9.29
N GLU A 483 -2.57 -25.31 -8.59
CA GLU A 483 -4.00 -25.16 -8.90
C GLU A 483 -4.29 -23.72 -9.32
N VAL A 484 -5.08 -23.52 -10.37
CA VAL A 484 -5.75 -22.23 -10.60
C VAL A 484 -6.96 -22.19 -9.69
N LEU A 485 -6.98 -21.23 -8.77
CA LEU A 485 -8.11 -20.99 -7.86
C LEU A 485 -9.15 -20.09 -8.51
N GLY A 486 -8.72 -19.10 -9.27
CA GLY A 486 -9.64 -18.20 -9.95
C GLY A 486 -8.97 -17.38 -11.04
N ALA A 487 -9.64 -17.33 -12.18
CA ALA A 487 -9.28 -16.49 -13.31
C ALA A 487 -10.57 -16.06 -14.02
N LEU A 488 -10.70 -14.76 -14.30
CA LEU A 488 -11.82 -14.20 -15.06
C LEU A 488 -11.28 -13.43 -16.26
N PRO A 489 -11.89 -13.52 -17.45
CA PRO A 489 -11.43 -12.80 -18.64
C PRO A 489 -11.21 -11.30 -18.43
N GLU A 490 -12.07 -10.66 -17.64
CA GLU A 490 -12.07 -9.23 -17.32
C GLU A 490 -11.05 -8.80 -16.25
N MET A 491 -10.44 -9.75 -15.54
CA MET A 491 -9.40 -9.46 -14.53
C MET A 491 -8.02 -9.68 -15.15
N PHE A 492 -7.12 -8.71 -15.06
CA PHE A 492 -5.79 -8.81 -15.68
C PHE A 492 -4.85 -9.81 -14.97
N TYR A 493 -5.19 -10.20 -13.75
CA TYR A 493 -4.44 -11.16 -12.95
C TYR A 493 -5.26 -12.42 -12.68
N GLU A 494 -4.57 -13.47 -12.26
CA GLU A 494 -5.19 -14.69 -11.75
C GLU A 494 -4.55 -15.13 -10.44
N VAL A 495 -5.30 -15.91 -9.67
CA VAL A 495 -4.87 -16.43 -8.38
C VAL A 495 -4.71 -17.94 -8.48
N ARG A 496 -3.55 -18.41 -8.06
CA ARG A 496 -3.14 -19.81 -8.06
C ARG A 496 -2.75 -20.24 -6.65
N ARG A 497 -2.64 -21.56 -6.45
CA ARG A 497 -2.12 -22.16 -5.22
C ARG A 497 -1.19 -23.30 -5.53
N LEU A 498 0.02 -23.24 -4.97
CA LEU A 498 0.92 -24.38 -4.87
C LEU A 498 0.60 -25.14 -3.59
N VAL A 499 0.30 -26.43 -3.74
CA VAL A 499 0.11 -27.38 -2.64
C VAL A 499 1.33 -28.29 -2.62
N ILE A 500 2.14 -28.21 -1.56
CA ILE A 500 3.38 -28.96 -1.41
C ILE A 500 3.21 -29.93 -0.24
N ASP A 501 3.32 -31.24 -0.50
CA ASP A 501 3.24 -32.28 0.50
C ASP A 501 4.63 -32.86 0.81
N PRO A 502 5.28 -32.46 1.93
CA PRO A 502 6.59 -32.98 2.31
C PRO A 502 6.57 -34.47 2.67
N ALA A 503 5.39 -35.08 2.88
CA ALA A 503 5.26 -36.49 3.23
C ALA A 503 5.15 -37.41 2.00
N ALA A 504 5.04 -36.84 0.79
CA ALA A 504 4.98 -37.63 -0.43
C ALA A 504 6.27 -38.43 -0.65
N ALA A 505 6.12 -39.69 -1.08
CA ALA A 505 7.26 -40.49 -1.51
C ALA A 505 7.90 -39.82 -2.73
N ASP A 506 9.23 -39.71 -2.73
CA ASP A 506 10.01 -39.08 -3.79
C ASP A 506 9.68 -37.58 -4.01
N ALA A 507 9.27 -36.86 -2.96
CA ALA A 507 8.98 -35.42 -3.03
C ALA A 507 10.17 -34.61 -3.57
N GLU A 508 9.91 -33.86 -4.64
CA GLU A 508 10.84 -32.92 -5.26
C GLU A 508 10.42 -31.47 -4.94
N PRO A 509 11.35 -30.50 -5.06
CA PRO A 509 10.98 -29.08 -4.95
C PRO A 509 9.93 -28.71 -6.00
N ALA A 510 9.00 -27.85 -5.61
CA ALA A 510 8.09 -27.25 -6.58
C ALA A 510 8.87 -26.25 -7.43
N GLU A 511 8.99 -26.51 -8.73
CA GLU A 511 9.68 -25.60 -9.66
C GLU A 511 8.71 -24.56 -10.20
N ASP A 512 9.17 -23.33 -10.42
CA ASP A 512 8.37 -22.24 -10.98
C ASP A 512 9.29 -21.28 -11.76
N ASP A 513 8.72 -20.46 -12.63
CA ASP A 513 9.47 -19.50 -13.44
C ASP A 513 8.65 -18.22 -13.57
N THR A 514 9.29 -17.08 -13.30
CA THR A 514 8.66 -15.78 -13.46
C THR A 514 8.30 -15.49 -14.91
N GLU A 515 8.91 -16.16 -15.90
CA GLU A 515 8.63 -15.98 -17.34
C GLU A 515 8.61 -14.50 -17.78
N GLY A 516 9.41 -13.66 -17.12
CA GLY A 516 9.49 -12.22 -17.39
C GLY A 516 8.38 -11.34 -16.79
N ARG A 517 7.62 -11.84 -15.80
CA ARG A 517 6.63 -11.10 -14.99
C ARG A 517 6.91 -11.31 -13.50
N PHE A 518 6.50 -10.39 -12.63
CA PHE A 518 6.62 -10.63 -11.19
C PHE A 518 5.58 -11.67 -10.70
N HIS A 519 5.91 -12.39 -9.63
CA HIS A 519 4.97 -13.20 -8.85
C HIS A 519 4.84 -12.63 -7.43
N ILE A 520 3.67 -12.74 -6.82
CA ILE A 520 3.50 -12.49 -5.38
C ILE A 520 3.12 -13.82 -4.73
N LEU A 521 3.83 -14.19 -3.67
CA LEU A 521 3.66 -15.43 -2.92
C LEU A 521 3.21 -15.11 -1.50
N ASN A 522 2.21 -15.83 -0.99
CA ASN A 522 1.81 -15.80 0.41
C ASN A 522 1.65 -17.23 0.95
N VAL A 523 2.20 -17.52 2.13
CA VAL A 523 1.99 -18.82 2.78
C VAL A 523 0.69 -18.81 3.57
N SER A 524 -0.35 -19.36 2.95
CA SER A 524 -1.70 -19.39 3.52
C SER A 524 -1.98 -20.56 4.45
N SER A 525 -1.12 -21.60 4.48
CA SER A 525 -1.24 -22.76 5.37
C SER A 525 0.08 -23.51 5.45
N GLY A 526 0.31 -24.22 6.56
CA GLY A 526 1.55 -24.98 6.81
C GLY A 526 2.63 -24.15 7.51
N ASP A 527 3.85 -24.69 7.59
CA ASP A 527 4.95 -24.07 8.34
C ASP A 527 5.71 -23.00 7.53
N GLY A 528 5.63 -23.04 6.20
CA GLY A 528 6.36 -22.15 5.28
C GLY A 528 7.15 -22.87 4.21
N VAL A 529 7.83 -22.08 3.38
CA VAL A 529 8.70 -22.54 2.29
C VAL A 529 10.04 -21.82 2.30
N VAL A 530 11.05 -22.48 1.74
CA VAL A 530 12.29 -21.86 1.27
C VAL A 530 12.17 -21.68 -0.24
N ILE A 531 12.38 -20.45 -0.71
CA ILE A 531 12.49 -20.11 -2.12
C ILE A 531 13.96 -20.09 -2.49
N GLU A 532 14.37 -20.97 -3.40
CA GLU A 532 15.74 -21.10 -3.92
C GLU A 532 15.78 -20.55 -5.36
N THR A 533 16.56 -19.49 -5.59
CA THR A 533 16.73 -18.87 -6.91
C THR A 533 17.87 -19.51 -7.70
N SER A 534 17.87 -19.31 -9.02
CA SER A 534 18.88 -19.91 -9.91
C SER A 534 20.32 -19.44 -9.67
N ASP A 535 20.51 -18.27 -9.06
CA ASP A 535 21.81 -17.72 -8.63
C ASP A 535 22.29 -18.26 -7.27
N GLY A 536 21.51 -19.15 -6.65
CA GLY A 536 21.85 -19.84 -5.40
C GLY A 536 21.44 -19.08 -4.13
N GLN A 537 20.69 -17.98 -4.23
CA GLN A 537 20.11 -17.33 -3.06
C GLN A 537 18.92 -18.14 -2.51
N SER A 538 18.64 -17.95 -1.22
CA SER A 538 17.63 -18.69 -0.48
C SER A 538 16.86 -17.77 0.44
N HIS A 539 15.53 -17.78 0.35
CA HIS A 539 14.64 -16.90 1.09
C HIS A 539 13.58 -17.72 1.83
N GLU A 540 13.54 -17.61 3.16
CA GLU A 540 12.49 -18.25 3.95
C GLU A 540 11.23 -17.39 3.95
N LEU A 541 10.09 -18.02 3.68
CA LEU A 541 8.75 -17.44 3.80
C LEU A 541 7.92 -18.33 4.72
N VAL A 542 7.52 -17.83 5.90
CA VAL A 542 6.72 -18.61 6.85
C VAL A 542 5.24 -18.27 6.75
N PHE A 543 4.42 -19.02 7.48
CA PHE A 543 2.97 -18.82 7.54
C PHE A 543 2.58 -17.33 7.69
N ALA A 544 1.57 -16.94 6.93
CA ALA A 544 0.99 -15.61 6.79
C ALA A 544 1.89 -14.55 6.13
N GLU A 545 3.15 -14.85 5.81
CA GLU A 545 4.02 -13.87 5.18
C GLU A 545 3.82 -13.78 3.67
N THR A 546 3.94 -12.56 3.16
CA THR A 546 3.95 -12.26 1.72
C THR A 546 5.35 -11.90 1.24
N LEU A 547 5.68 -12.28 0.00
CA LEU A 547 6.92 -11.97 -0.69
C LEU A 547 6.67 -11.76 -2.19
N THR A 548 7.37 -10.79 -2.78
CA THR A 548 7.39 -10.56 -4.24
C THR A 548 8.63 -11.23 -4.83
N VAL A 549 8.44 -12.04 -5.87
CA VAL A 549 9.51 -12.56 -6.73
C VAL A 549 9.56 -11.69 -7.99
N PRO A 550 10.60 -10.85 -8.15
CA PRO A 550 10.73 -9.97 -9.32
C PRO A 550 10.82 -10.71 -10.65
N ALA A 551 10.42 -10.04 -11.74
CA ALA A 551 10.50 -10.61 -13.09
C ALA A 551 11.92 -11.11 -13.45
N ALA A 552 12.97 -10.39 -13.02
CA ALA A 552 14.37 -10.72 -13.29
C ALA A 552 14.87 -12.02 -12.64
N VAL A 553 14.16 -12.58 -11.65
CA VAL A 553 14.59 -13.82 -10.96
C VAL A 553 14.57 -15.03 -11.91
N GLY A 554 13.61 -15.09 -12.84
CA GLY A 554 13.43 -16.24 -13.71
C GLY A 554 13.00 -17.49 -12.93
N ALA A 555 13.66 -18.60 -13.22
CA ALA A 555 13.39 -19.87 -12.56
C ALA A 555 13.77 -19.88 -11.06
N TYR A 556 12.88 -20.42 -10.23
CA TYR A 556 13.09 -20.64 -8.81
C TYR A 556 12.41 -21.94 -8.35
N ARG A 557 12.76 -22.40 -7.15
CA ARG A 557 12.21 -23.61 -6.54
C ARG A 557 11.68 -23.34 -5.14
N LEU A 558 10.61 -24.01 -4.74
CA LEU A 558 10.07 -23.96 -3.40
C LEU A 558 10.24 -25.30 -2.68
N ARG A 559 10.76 -25.27 -1.46
CA ARG A 559 10.85 -26.42 -0.57
C ARG A 559 10.08 -26.15 0.72
N PRO A 560 9.33 -27.13 1.27
CA PRO A 560 8.63 -26.92 2.54
C PRO A 560 9.62 -26.82 3.71
N LEU A 561 9.38 -25.88 4.62
CA LEU A 561 10.19 -25.72 5.84
C LEU A 561 9.87 -26.77 6.92
N GLY A 562 8.71 -27.41 6.82
CA GLY A 562 8.17 -28.31 7.83
C GLY A 562 7.71 -29.66 7.29
N LYS A 563 6.99 -30.40 8.13
CA LYS A 563 6.47 -31.75 7.80
C LYS A 563 4.98 -31.75 7.46
N ARG A 564 4.31 -30.62 7.59
CA ARG A 564 2.90 -30.46 7.23
C ARG A 564 2.79 -29.99 5.78
N PRO A 565 1.74 -30.38 5.05
CA PRO A 565 1.44 -29.78 3.77
C PRO A 565 1.42 -28.25 3.86
N VAL A 566 1.96 -27.60 2.83
CA VAL A 566 2.07 -26.14 2.76
C VAL A 566 1.27 -25.65 1.55
N HIS A 567 0.46 -24.61 1.76
CA HIS A 567 -0.29 -23.94 0.70
C HIS A 567 0.30 -22.55 0.47
N VAL A 568 0.84 -22.32 -0.73
CA VAL A 568 1.35 -21.02 -1.14
C VAL A 568 0.39 -20.42 -2.17
N VAL A 569 -0.31 -19.36 -1.80
CA VAL A 569 -1.13 -18.56 -2.72
C VAL A 569 -0.19 -17.73 -3.58
N LYS A 570 -0.35 -17.84 -4.90
CA LYS A 570 0.43 -17.11 -5.90
C LYS A 570 -0.49 -16.26 -6.75
N SER A 571 -0.12 -15.02 -7.02
CA SER A 571 -0.75 -14.21 -8.07
C SER A 571 0.27 -13.74 -9.10
N LEU A 572 -0.24 -13.49 -10.31
CA LEU A 572 0.53 -13.05 -11.44
C LEU A 572 -0.36 -12.28 -12.42
N VAL A 573 0.25 -11.35 -13.17
CA VAL A 573 -0.36 -10.72 -14.35
C VAL A 573 -0.34 -11.71 -15.52
N ARG A 574 -1.44 -11.80 -16.25
CA ARG A 574 -1.64 -12.82 -17.30
C ARG A 574 -0.92 -12.50 -18.61
#